data_AF-A0A7X8ZUM4-F1
#
_entry.id   AF-A0A7X8ZUM4-F1
#
_cell.length_a   1.000
_cell.length_b   1.000
_cell.length_c   1.000
_cell.angle_alpha   90.00
_cell.angle_beta   90.00
_cell.angle_gamma   90.00
#
_symmetry.space_group_name_H-M   'P 1'
#
loop_
_entity.id
_entity.type
_entity.pdbx_description
1 polymer ?
#
loop_
_entity_poly.entity_id
_entity_poly.type
_entity_poly.pdbx_seq_one_letter_code
_entity_poly.pdbx_strand_id
1 'polypeptide(L)'
;MKSKIDLPPVEEVVLPKLFNLRPGYYLLGLIVLVLLLLIFLIGFLPGIRKGGRYVTFGAPLSETGILLDGKYLGSATHQYFVPSGDHTVAYVKADHTYAETSIHVDHPVFLTNLIRRTLEIPSPPITLSDEETASIVSFLLEEIQEISKSLDYPPQFPYQPVYADLYNDLEALGIRDTRPIVDLALSLISNDTMRKEAERFFPVEDPPAASEPENDRILPPVGRPTILVAGDLIIEGYAYEGSSFTMGDGAGPQSDYASVSTPDFVLARRPVSQYEWALFIEENPKWSKSAVDDPSYLSGLSLSTRFSTNRPIYNVSYHAARAFVQWLSQKSGKEVFLPTEAMWSQAAYSQEHTEYDTSLALSERSVPLLGLLGGVWEMT
;
A
#
# COMPACT_ATOMS: atom_id res chain seq x y z
N MET A 1 -18.96 37.70 -76.27
CA MET A 1 -20.28 37.07 -76.03
C MET A 1 -20.04 35.73 -75.35
N LYS A 2 -20.52 35.53 -74.11
CA LYS A 2 -20.41 34.23 -73.41
C LYS A 2 -21.30 33.21 -74.14
N SER A 3 -20.75 32.06 -74.54
CA SER A 3 -21.54 30.97 -75.11
C SER A 3 -22.47 30.42 -74.04
N LYS A 4 -23.79 30.46 -74.29
CA LYS A 4 -24.74 29.64 -73.56
C LYS A 4 -24.41 28.19 -73.90
N ILE A 5 -24.03 27.42 -72.89
CA ILE A 5 -23.96 25.97 -72.97
C ILE A 5 -25.41 25.50 -72.97
N ASP A 6 -25.91 25.03 -74.11
CA ASP A 6 -27.19 24.32 -74.18
C ASP A 6 -26.99 22.93 -73.57
N LEU A 7 -27.59 22.70 -72.42
CA LEU A 7 -27.65 21.38 -71.81
C LEU A 7 -28.67 20.52 -72.59
N PRO A 8 -28.38 19.24 -72.86
CA PRO A 8 -29.31 18.35 -73.54
C PRO A 8 -30.61 18.19 -72.75
N PRO A 9 -31.75 17.91 -73.41
CA PRO A 9 -33.04 17.72 -72.74
C PRO A 9 -32.91 16.56 -71.76
N VAL A 10 -32.99 16.87 -70.47
CA VAL A 10 -33.01 15.88 -69.39
C VAL A 10 -34.40 15.28 -69.37
N GLU A 11 -34.52 13.97 -69.65
CA GLU A 11 -35.77 13.24 -69.45
C GLU A 11 -36.18 13.39 -67.98
N GLU A 12 -37.37 13.95 -67.74
CA GLU A 12 -37.91 14.06 -66.39
C GLU A 12 -38.15 12.66 -65.84
N VAL A 13 -37.43 12.32 -64.78
CA VAL A 13 -37.59 11.05 -64.07
C VAL A 13 -38.92 11.09 -63.32
N VAL A 14 -39.99 10.61 -63.97
CA VAL A 14 -41.32 10.53 -63.38
C VAL A 14 -41.44 9.22 -62.61
N LEU A 15 -41.57 9.33 -61.29
CA LEU A 15 -41.75 8.15 -60.45
C LEU A 15 -43.13 7.50 -60.68
N PRO A 16 -43.21 6.16 -60.76
CA PRO A 16 -44.46 5.46 -61.00
C PRO A 16 -45.41 5.56 -59.79
N LYS A 17 -46.72 5.52 -60.05
CA LYS A 17 -47.73 5.38 -59.00
C LYS A 17 -47.70 3.95 -58.46
N LEU A 18 -47.34 3.80 -57.20
CA LEU A 18 -47.34 2.52 -56.50
C LEU A 18 -48.58 2.43 -55.60
N PHE A 19 -49.31 1.31 -55.62
CA PHE A 19 -50.55 1.11 -54.82
C PHE A 19 -51.58 2.25 -54.94
N ASN A 20 -51.72 2.83 -56.12
CA ASN A 20 -52.62 3.97 -56.38
C ASN A 20 -52.27 5.27 -55.60
N LEU A 21 -51.08 5.34 -54.99
CA LEU A 21 -50.59 6.51 -54.27
C LEU A 21 -49.71 7.37 -55.18
N ARG A 22 -49.74 8.69 -54.96
CA ARG A 22 -48.85 9.64 -55.63
C ARG A 22 -47.42 9.49 -55.07
N PRO A 23 -46.37 9.72 -55.88
CA PRO A 23 -44.97 9.66 -55.47
C PRO A 23 -44.60 10.24 -54.11
N GLY A 24 -45.12 11.41 -53.78
CA GLY A 24 -44.86 12.06 -52.50
C GLY A 24 -45.33 11.27 -51.27
N TYR A 25 -46.45 10.54 -51.35
CA TYR A 25 -47.01 9.86 -50.18
C TYR A 25 -46.27 8.58 -49.82
N TYR A 26 -45.90 7.74 -50.80
CA TYR A 26 -45.12 6.54 -50.49
C TYR A 26 -43.67 6.89 -50.13
N LEU A 27 -43.10 7.98 -50.67
CA LEU A 27 -41.77 8.44 -50.29
C LEU A 27 -41.76 8.97 -48.85
N LEU A 28 -42.79 9.74 -48.47
CA LEU A 28 -42.99 10.17 -47.08
C LEU A 28 -43.14 8.96 -46.14
N GLY A 29 -43.95 7.97 -46.52
CA GLY A 29 -44.11 6.73 -45.77
C GLY A 29 -42.79 5.97 -45.58
N LEU A 30 -41.95 5.89 -46.62
CA LEU A 30 -40.62 5.28 -46.56
C LEU A 30 -39.68 6.03 -45.60
N ILE A 31 -39.66 7.36 -45.65
CA ILE A 31 -38.84 8.19 -44.75
C ILE A 31 -39.27 7.98 -43.29
N VAL A 32 -40.58 7.98 -43.01
CA VAL A 32 -41.12 7.73 -41.67
C VAL A 32 -40.73 6.32 -41.20
N LEU A 33 -40.83 5.30 -42.05
CA LEU A 33 -40.44 3.93 -41.71
C LEU A 33 -38.94 3.83 -41.39
N VAL A 34 -38.08 4.44 -42.20
CA VAL A 34 -36.63 4.47 -41.97
C VAL A 34 -36.31 5.20 -40.66
N LEU A 35 -36.98 6.32 -40.40
CA LEU A 35 -36.80 7.09 -39.16
C LEU A 35 -37.24 6.28 -37.93
N LEU A 36 -38.37 5.59 -37.98
CA LEU A 36 -38.82 4.69 -36.92
C LEU A 36 -37.85 3.53 -36.70
N LEU A 37 -37.31 2.95 -37.78
CA LEU A 37 -36.29 1.91 -37.70
C LEU A 37 -35.02 2.42 -37.03
N LEU A 38 -34.55 3.62 -37.38
CA LEU A 38 -33.39 4.24 -36.74
C LEU A 38 -33.64 4.53 -35.26
N ILE A 39 -34.82 5.06 -34.90
CA ILE A 39 -35.21 5.24 -33.49
C ILE A 39 -35.24 3.90 -32.75
N PHE A 40 -35.73 2.83 -33.37
CA PHE A 40 -35.72 1.51 -32.76
C PHE A 40 -34.30 0.97 -32.58
N LEU A 41 -33.46 1.00 -33.61
CA LEU A 41 -32.10 0.47 -33.58
C LEU A 41 -31.18 1.24 -32.61
N ILE A 42 -31.32 2.57 -32.55
CA ILE A 42 -30.48 3.42 -31.70
C ILE A 42 -31.09 3.56 -30.30
N GLY A 43 -32.41 3.68 -30.21
CA GLY A 43 -33.12 3.97 -28.97
C GLY A 43 -33.55 2.74 -28.17
N PHE A 44 -34.15 1.74 -28.81
CA PHE A 44 -34.79 0.61 -28.11
C PHE A 44 -33.96 -0.67 -28.10
N LEU A 45 -33.35 -1.04 -29.24
CA LEU A 45 -32.61 -2.29 -29.39
C LEU A 45 -31.49 -2.47 -28.35
N PRO A 46 -30.69 -1.44 -27.98
CA PRO A 46 -29.66 -1.59 -26.95
C PRO A 46 -30.26 -1.91 -25.57
N GLY A 47 -31.34 -1.23 -25.18
CA GLY A 47 -32.02 -1.45 -23.90
C GLY A 47 -32.67 -2.82 -23.79
N ILE A 48 -33.28 -3.31 -24.88
CA ILE A 48 -33.87 -4.65 -24.94
C ILE A 48 -32.81 -5.75 -24.76
N ARG A 49 -31.59 -5.56 -25.31
CA ARG A 49 -30.54 -6.60 -25.26
C ARG A 49 -29.76 -6.62 -23.96
N LYS A 50 -29.57 -5.46 -23.31
CA LYS A 50 -28.75 -5.29 -22.10
C LYS A 50 -29.41 -4.32 -21.13
N GLY A 51 -30.59 -4.71 -20.64
CA GLY A 51 -31.31 -3.92 -19.65
C GLY A 51 -30.71 -4.05 -18.25
N GLY A 52 -30.74 -2.94 -17.53
CA GLY A 52 -30.15 -2.82 -16.21
C GLY A 52 -29.89 -1.35 -15.88
N ARG A 53 -29.31 -1.11 -14.71
CA ARG A 53 -28.96 0.23 -14.22
C ARG A 53 -27.56 0.24 -13.64
N TYR A 54 -26.97 1.42 -13.63
CA TYR A 54 -25.77 1.69 -12.85
C TYR A 54 -26.18 1.99 -11.40
N VAL A 55 -25.86 1.07 -10.50
CA VAL A 55 -26.27 1.10 -9.11
C VAL A 55 -25.13 1.61 -8.24
N THR A 56 -25.45 2.56 -7.37
CA THR A 56 -24.59 3.00 -6.27
C THR A 56 -25.16 2.44 -4.97
N PHE A 57 -24.33 1.78 -4.17
CA PHE A 57 -24.74 1.14 -2.93
C PHE A 57 -24.36 2.03 -1.74
N GLY A 58 -25.34 2.51 -0.98
CA GLY A 58 -25.09 3.10 0.33
C GLY A 58 -24.63 2.01 1.29
N ALA A 59 -23.49 2.22 1.95
CA ALA A 59 -23.00 1.32 2.99
C ALA A 59 -22.84 2.12 4.30
N PRO A 60 -23.25 1.56 5.46
CA PRO A 60 -23.02 2.20 6.75
C PRO A 60 -21.56 2.13 7.22
N LEU A 61 -20.80 1.11 6.77
CA LEU A 61 -19.38 0.94 7.11
C LEU A 61 -18.49 1.34 5.93
N SER A 62 -17.33 1.91 6.23
CA SER A 62 -16.31 2.35 5.28
C SER A 62 -15.68 1.15 4.57
N GLU A 63 -15.23 1.34 3.32
CA GLU A 63 -14.62 0.29 2.49
C GLU A 63 -15.38 -1.05 2.45
N THR A 64 -16.71 -0.98 2.52
CA THR A 64 -17.56 -2.17 2.47
C THR A 64 -17.47 -2.88 1.12
N GLY A 65 -17.25 -4.19 1.16
CA GLY A 65 -17.38 -5.08 0.01
C GLY A 65 -18.83 -5.42 -0.31
N ILE A 66 -19.19 -5.41 -1.59
CA ILE A 66 -20.51 -5.75 -2.09
C ILE A 66 -20.46 -7.11 -2.79
N LEU A 67 -21.32 -8.03 -2.36
CA LEU A 67 -21.58 -9.29 -3.05
C LEU A 67 -22.97 -9.22 -3.67
N LEU A 68 -23.04 -9.39 -4.99
CA LEU A 68 -24.28 -9.46 -5.74
C LEU A 68 -24.55 -10.92 -6.11
N ASP A 69 -25.66 -11.48 -5.62
CA ASP A 69 -26.05 -12.89 -5.82
C ASP A 69 -24.93 -13.87 -5.45
N GLY A 70 -24.20 -13.58 -4.37
CA GLY A 70 -23.06 -14.37 -3.88
C GLY A 70 -21.74 -14.15 -4.62
N LYS A 71 -21.69 -13.26 -5.62
CA LYS A 71 -20.45 -12.91 -6.35
C LYS A 71 -19.93 -11.54 -5.91
N TYR A 72 -18.65 -11.49 -5.53
CA TYR A 72 -17.98 -10.23 -5.21
C TYR A 72 -17.99 -9.28 -6.41
N LEU A 73 -18.53 -8.08 -6.21
CA LEU A 73 -18.68 -7.04 -7.21
C LEU A 73 -17.60 -5.95 -7.07
N GLY A 74 -17.24 -5.61 -5.83
CA GLY A 74 -16.24 -4.58 -5.49
C GLY A 74 -16.63 -3.78 -4.24
N SER A 75 -15.99 -2.63 -4.03
CA SER A 75 -16.27 -1.70 -2.91
C SER A 75 -17.54 -0.86 -3.16
N ALA A 76 -18.30 -0.56 -2.11
CA ALA A 76 -19.52 0.25 -2.14
C ALA A 76 -19.31 1.70 -2.59
N THR A 77 -18.07 2.20 -2.57
CA THR A 77 -17.68 3.55 -3.00
C THR A 77 -17.81 3.78 -4.51
N HIS A 78 -18.00 2.71 -5.30
CA HIS A 78 -18.07 2.76 -6.75
C HIS A 78 -19.45 2.40 -7.28
N GLN A 79 -19.70 2.82 -8.52
CA GLN A 79 -20.94 2.53 -9.23
C GLN A 79 -20.76 1.34 -10.18
N TYR A 80 -21.70 0.40 -10.14
CA TYR A 80 -21.64 -0.85 -10.92
C TYR A 80 -22.86 -1.03 -11.80
N PHE A 81 -22.69 -1.67 -12.97
CA PHE A 81 -23.84 -2.06 -13.79
C PHE A 81 -24.46 -3.35 -13.23
N VAL A 82 -25.73 -3.27 -12.82
CA VAL A 82 -26.53 -4.40 -12.37
C VAL A 82 -27.59 -4.71 -13.43
N PRO A 83 -27.69 -5.98 -13.89
CA PRO A 83 -28.76 -6.40 -14.80
C PRO A 83 -30.16 -6.12 -14.23
N SER A 84 -31.17 -6.06 -15.10
CA SER A 84 -32.55 -5.97 -14.63
C SER A 84 -33.02 -7.27 -14.00
N GLY A 85 -33.72 -7.20 -12.88
CA GLY A 85 -34.21 -8.35 -12.14
C GLY A 85 -34.21 -8.13 -10.64
N ASP A 86 -34.62 -9.15 -9.91
CA ASP A 86 -34.45 -9.22 -8.45
C ASP A 86 -33.05 -9.75 -8.16
N HIS A 87 -32.33 -9.05 -7.29
CA HIS A 87 -30.97 -9.39 -6.89
C HIS A 87 -30.85 -9.35 -5.37
N THR A 88 -29.99 -10.21 -4.83
CA THR A 88 -29.61 -10.20 -3.43
C THR A 88 -28.26 -9.52 -3.26
N VAL A 89 -28.18 -8.55 -2.36
CA VAL A 89 -26.99 -7.76 -2.08
C VAL A 89 -26.57 -8.03 -0.65
N ALA A 90 -25.38 -8.61 -0.48
CA ALA A 90 -24.74 -8.80 0.81
C ALA A 90 -23.59 -7.79 0.98
N TYR A 91 -23.54 -7.17 2.15
CA TYR A 91 -22.55 -6.17 2.54
C TYR A 91 -21.56 -6.83 3.49
N VAL A 92 -20.27 -6.77 3.14
CA VAL A 92 -19.20 -7.52 3.79
C VAL A 92 -18.08 -6.60 4.26
N LYS A 93 -17.60 -6.81 5.48
CA LYS A 93 -16.40 -6.17 6.03
C LYS A 93 -15.66 -7.14 6.93
N ALA A 94 -14.32 -7.18 6.84
CA ALA A 94 -13.48 -8.10 7.60
C ALA A 94 -13.96 -9.58 7.50
N ASP A 95 -14.31 -10.02 6.29
CA ASP A 95 -14.90 -11.34 6.00
C ASP A 95 -16.26 -11.66 6.64
N HIS A 96 -16.89 -10.70 7.31
CA HIS A 96 -18.22 -10.84 7.91
C HIS A 96 -19.30 -10.16 7.07
N THR A 97 -20.39 -10.87 6.81
CA THR A 97 -21.59 -10.28 6.19
C THR A 97 -22.43 -9.61 7.25
N TYR A 98 -22.45 -8.28 7.26
CA TYR A 98 -23.12 -7.51 8.32
C TYR A 98 -24.53 -7.05 7.93
N ALA A 99 -24.90 -7.14 6.65
CA ALA A 99 -26.24 -6.84 6.16
C ALA A 99 -26.52 -7.56 4.85
N GLU A 100 -27.79 -7.92 4.64
CA GLU A 100 -28.28 -8.51 3.39
C GLU A 100 -29.61 -7.87 3.02
N THR A 101 -29.78 -7.51 1.75
CA THR A 101 -31.01 -6.89 1.25
C THR A 101 -31.35 -7.36 -0.16
N SER A 102 -32.63 -7.47 -0.45
CA SER A 102 -33.12 -7.76 -1.80
C SER A 102 -33.47 -6.45 -2.52
N ILE A 103 -32.92 -6.27 -3.71
CA ILE A 103 -33.18 -5.10 -4.55
C ILE A 103 -33.86 -5.52 -5.84
N HIS A 104 -34.74 -4.66 -6.35
CA HIS A 104 -35.32 -4.81 -7.68
C HIS A 104 -34.71 -3.78 -8.62
N VAL A 105 -34.18 -4.24 -9.75
CA VAL A 105 -33.62 -3.38 -10.81
C VAL A 105 -34.54 -3.40 -12.02
N ASP A 106 -35.15 -2.25 -12.31
CA ASP A 106 -36.03 -2.10 -13.47
C ASP A 106 -35.31 -2.34 -14.80
N HIS A 107 -36.08 -2.57 -15.86
CA HIS A 107 -35.61 -2.77 -17.24
C HIS A 107 -35.87 -1.54 -18.14
N PRO A 108 -35.08 -0.45 -18.05
CA PRO A 108 -35.23 0.69 -18.94
C PRO A 108 -34.87 0.30 -20.38
N VAL A 109 -35.76 0.58 -21.33
CA VAL A 109 -35.58 0.15 -22.74
C VAL A 109 -35.16 1.27 -23.69
N PHE A 110 -35.40 2.54 -23.36
CA PHE A 110 -35.23 3.66 -24.28
C PHE A 110 -33.99 4.53 -23.99
N LEU A 111 -33.16 4.71 -25.02
CA LEU A 111 -31.92 5.50 -25.05
C LEU A 111 -30.90 5.12 -23.97
N THR A 112 -30.80 3.83 -23.62
CA THR A 112 -29.88 3.33 -22.58
C THR A 112 -28.39 3.44 -22.95
N ASN A 113 -28.09 3.52 -24.24
CA ASN A 113 -26.75 3.75 -24.78
C ASN A 113 -26.33 5.23 -24.74
N LEU A 114 -27.29 6.17 -24.77
CA LEU A 114 -27.02 7.62 -24.72
C LEU A 114 -27.13 8.17 -23.30
N ILE A 115 -28.03 7.62 -22.48
CA ILE A 115 -28.32 8.11 -21.13
C ILE A 115 -28.07 6.97 -20.13
N ARG A 116 -27.08 7.15 -19.26
CA ARG A 116 -26.81 6.23 -18.15
C ARG A 116 -27.96 6.33 -17.16
N ARG A 117 -28.66 5.21 -16.94
CA ARG A 117 -29.71 5.10 -15.93
C ARG A 117 -29.07 4.71 -14.62
N THR A 118 -29.20 5.56 -13.61
CA THR A 118 -28.66 5.33 -12.28
C THR A 118 -29.75 4.88 -11.31
N LEU A 119 -29.35 4.21 -10.24
CA LEU A 119 -30.17 3.86 -9.09
C LEU A 119 -29.29 3.94 -7.85
N GLU A 120 -29.79 4.57 -6.79
CA GLU A 120 -29.11 4.63 -5.50
C GLU A 120 -29.86 3.74 -4.51
N ILE A 121 -29.13 2.82 -3.88
CA ILE A 121 -29.67 1.94 -2.84
C ILE A 121 -29.30 2.55 -1.49
N PRO A 122 -30.27 2.78 -0.59
CA PRO A 122 -29.97 3.34 0.73
C PRO A 122 -29.19 2.35 1.59
N SER A 123 -28.45 2.87 2.56
CA SER A 123 -27.68 2.07 3.50
C SER A 123 -28.57 1.12 4.31
N PRO A 124 -28.26 -0.20 4.35
CA PRO A 124 -29.03 -1.14 5.16
C PRO A 124 -28.71 -0.99 6.66
N PRO A 125 -29.59 -1.46 7.55
CA PRO A 125 -29.27 -1.56 8.97
C PRO A 125 -28.19 -2.61 9.21
N ILE A 126 -27.30 -2.35 10.16
CA ILE A 126 -26.24 -3.28 10.56
C ILE A 126 -26.85 -4.39 11.42
N THR A 127 -26.53 -5.64 11.10
CA THR A 127 -26.92 -6.84 11.86
C THR A 127 -25.66 -7.64 12.17
N LEU A 128 -25.08 -7.41 13.34
CA LEU A 128 -23.84 -8.07 13.79
C LEU A 128 -24.00 -8.56 15.22
N SER A 129 -23.34 -9.68 15.52
CA SER A 129 -23.06 -10.12 16.89
C SER A 129 -21.92 -9.32 17.51
N ASP A 130 -21.78 -9.40 18.84
CA ASP A 130 -20.67 -8.76 19.56
C ASP A 130 -19.30 -9.27 19.10
N GLU A 131 -19.20 -10.56 18.73
CA GLU A 131 -17.97 -11.19 18.24
C GLU A 131 -17.58 -10.68 16.85
N GLU A 132 -18.54 -10.61 15.92
CA GLU A 132 -18.30 -10.08 14.57
C GLU A 132 -17.98 -8.57 14.63
N THR A 133 -18.63 -7.83 15.53
CA THR A 133 -18.32 -6.41 15.78
C THR A 133 -16.89 -6.24 16.27
N ALA A 134 -16.45 -7.07 17.23
CA ALA A 134 -15.07 -7.06 17.72
C ALA A 134 -14.07 -7.42 16.61
N SER A 135 -14.41 -8.37 15.73
CA SER A 135 -13.57 -8.74 14.58
C SER A 135 -13.38 -7.58 13.59
N ILE A 136 -14.43 -6.81 13.32
CA ILE A 136 -14.34 -5.62 12.46
C ILE A 136 -13.46 -4.54 13.10
N VAL A 137 -13.60 -4.32 14.41
CA VAL A 137 -12.75 -3.36 15.13
C VAL A 137 -11.28 -3.78 15.10
N SER A 138 -10.99 -5.07 15.32
CA SER A 138 -9.62 -5.59 15.21
C SER A 138 -9.05 -5.38 13.80
N PHE A 139 -9.83 -5.65 12.75
CA PHE A 139 -9.43 -5.40 11.37
C PHE A 139 -9.07 -3.92 11.13
N LEU A 140 -9.88 -2.97 11.61
CA LEU A 140 -9.58 -1.53 11.49
C LEU A 140 -8.27 -1.14 12.20
N LEU A 141 -8.01 -1.70 13.39
CA LEU A 141 -6.77 -1.46 14.12
C LEU A 141 -5.55 -2.07 13.41
N GLU A 142 -5.71 -3.25 12.81
CA GLU A 142 -4.68 -3.88 11.99
C GLU A 142 -4.35 -3.04 10.76
N GLU A 143 -5.35 -2.46 10.08
CA GLU A 143 -5.11 -1.54 8.96
C GLU A 143 -4.30 -0.30 9.39
N ILE A 144 -4.64 0.30 10.54
CA ILE A 144 -3.86 1.41 11.11
C ILE A 144 -2.42 0.97 11.40
N GLN A 145 -2.24 -0.22 11.98
CA GLN A 145 -0.91 -0.77 12.28
C GLN A 145 -0.10 -1.06 11.01
N GLU A 146 -0.72 -1.53 9.93
CA GLU A 146 -0.01 -1.73 8.66
C GLU A 146 0.42 -0.40 8.04
N ILE A 147 -0.47 0.60 8.05
CA ILE A 147 -0.18 1.95 7.55
C ILE A 147 0.88 2.66 8.38
N SER A 148 0.95 2.40 9.70
CA SER A 148 1.94 3.00 10.59
C SER A 148 3.38 2.54 10.32
N LYS A 149 3.57 1.38 9.66
CA LYS A 149 4.90 0.91 9.25
C LYS A 149 5.54 1.81 8.19
N SER A 150 4.75 2.61 7.46
CA SER A 150 5.28 3.55 6.48
C SER A 150 5.62 4.88 7.14
N LEU A 151 6.84 5.37 6.87
CA LEU A 151 7.30 6.68 7.35
C LEU A 151 6.90 7.81 6.40
N ASP A 152 6.70 7.52 5.12
CA ASP A 152 6.21 8.47 4.11
C ASP A 152 5.19 7.84 3.15
N TYR A 153 4.51 8.69 2.35
CA TYR A 153 3.51 8.26 1.37
C TYR A 153 3.76 8.96 0.03
N PRO A 154 4.63 8.41 -0.83
CA PRO A 154 4.92 9.00 -2.14
C PRO A 154 3.71 8.85 -3.08
N PRO A 155 3.64 9.60 -4.20
CA PRO A 155 2.50 9.55 -5.12
C PRO A 155 2.17 8.18 -5.70
N GLN A 156 3.13 7.24 -5.71
CA GLN A 156 2.93 5.87 -6.18
C GLN A 156 2.22 4.99 -5.13
N PHE A 157 2.35 5.34 -3.85
CA PHE A 157 1.78 4.63 -2.70
C PHE A 157 1.07 5.67 -1.81
N PRO A 158 -0.09 6.16 -2.25
CA PRO A 158 -0.81 7.20 -1.53
C PRO A 158 -1.29 6.69 -0.16
N TYR A 159 -1.34 7.62 0.79
CA TYR A 159 -1.91 7.39 2.11
C TYR A 159 -3.38 6.93 2.02
N GLN A 160 -3.75 5.93 2.83
CA GLN A 160 -5.14 5.49 3.01
C GLN A 160 -5.72 6.13 4.27
N PRO A 161 -6.98 6.62 4.24
CA PRO A 161 -7.59 7.41 5.30
C PRO A 161 -8.10 6.57 6.50
N VAL A 162 -7.18 5.86 7.15
CA VAL A 162 -7.50 4.85 8.17
C VAL A 162 -8.16 5.43 9.43
N TYR A 163 -7.89 6.67 9.81
CA TYR A 163 -8.57 7.29 10.96
C TYR A 163 -9.98 7.79 10.62
N ALA A 164 -10.21 8.21 9.36
CA ALA A 164 -11.57 8.50 8.90
C ALA A 164 -12.43 7.23 8.90
N ASP A 165 -11.88 6.12 8.39
CA ASP A 165 -12.56 4.84 8.34
C ASP A 165 -12.87 4.32 9.75
N LEU A 166 -11.91 4.40 10.68
CA LEU A 166 -12.14 4.07 12.09
C LEU A 166 -13.26 4.91 12.70
N TYR A 167 -13.22 6.23 12.52
CA TYR A 167 -14.23 7.13 13.09
C TYR A 167 -15.64 6.82 12.58
N ASN A 168 -15.81 6.74 11.25
CA ASN A 168 -17.10 6.49 10.61
C ASN A 168 -17.67 5.13 11.04
N ASP A 169 -16.83 4.11 11.14
CA ASP A 169 -17.27 2.77 11.49
C ASP A 169 -17.63 2.63 12.97
N LEU A 170 -16.87 3.24 13.88
CA LEU A 170 -17.21 3.24 15.30
C LEU A 170 -18.56 3.94 15.56
N GLU A 171 -18.82 5.05 14.87
CA GLU A 171 -20.12 5.74 14.91
C GLU A 171 -21.24 4.85 14.36
N ALA A 172 -21.02 4.20 13.21
CA ALA A 172 -22.01 3.34 12.56
C ALA A 172 -22.32 2.08 13.38
N LEU A 173 -21.31 1.47 14.01
CA LEU A 173 -21.46 0.29 14.89
C LEU A 173 -22.13 0.62 16.23
N GLY A 174 -22.18 1.89 16.64
CA GLY A 174 -22.84 2.31 17.88
C GLY A 174 -22.17 1.77 19.14
N ILE A 175 -20.84 1.62 19.13
CA ILE A 175 -20.07 1.09 20.27
C ILE A 175 -20.13 2.07 21.44
N ARG A 176 -20.44 1.57 22.64
CA ARG A 176 -20.71 2.41 23.83
C ARG A 176 -19.47 3.08 24.42
N ASP A 177 -18.34 2.38 24.44
CA ASP A 177 -17.07 2.90 24.98
C ASP A 177 -15.96 2.65 23.95
N THR A 178 -15.71 3.67 23.14
CA THR A 178 -14.72 3.63 22.06
C THR A 178 -13.33 4.05 22.53
N ARG A 179 -13.19 4.57 23.76
CA ARG A 179 -11.92 5.14 24.26
C ARG A 179 -10.74 4.18 24.18
N PRO A 180 -10.82 2.92 24.64
CA PRO A 180 -9.67 2.01 24.55
C PRO A 180 -9.24 1.71 23.11
N ILE A 181 -10.19 1.69 22.17
CA ILE A 181 -9.93 1.46 20.74
C ILE A 181 -9.24 2.69 20.15
N VAL A 182 -9.76 3.88 20.45
CA VAL A 182 -9.20 5.15 19.98
C VAL A 182 -7.81 5.38 20.58
N ASP A 183 -7.62 5.16 21.88
CA ASP A 183 -6.31 5.32 22.55
C ASP A 183 -5.25 4.41 21.91
N LEU A 184 -5.61 3.16 21.64
CA LEU A 184 -4.73 2.22 20.92
C LEU A 184 -4.44 2.71 19.49
N ALA A 185 -5.48 3.10 18.74
CA ALA A 185 -5.31 3.63 17.39
C ALA A 185 -4.42 4.88 17.35
N LEU A 186 -4.56 5.80 18.30
CA LEU A 186 -3.76 7.02 18.40
C LEU A 186 -2.30 6.71 18.80
N SER A 187 -2.07 5.68 19.61
CA SER A 187 -0.71 5.22 19.94
C SER A 187 0.08 4.68 18.73
N LEU A 188 -0.61 4.36 17.62
CA LEU A 188 -0.02 3.88 16.38
C LEU A 188 0.31 4.99 15.37
N ILE A 189 0.10 6.27 15.71
CA ILE A 189 0.51 7.39 14.85
C ILE A 189 2.03 7.39 14.72
N SER A 190 2.55 7.19 13.51
CA SER A 190 4.01 7.13 13.24
C SER A 190 4.56 8.31 12.44
N ASN A 191 3.70 9.13 11.83
CA ASN A 191 4.11 10.26 10.99
C ASN A 191 3.07 11.41 11.00
N ASP A 192 3.48 12.57 10.49
CA ASP A 192 2.66 13.78 10.43
C ASP A 192 1.38 13.63 9.59
N THR A 193 1.38 12.75 8.58
CA THR A 193 0.21 12.55 7.72
C THR A 193 -0.89 11.83 8.50
N MET A 194 -0.53 10.77 9.22
CA MET A 194 -1.42 10.06 10.14
C MET A 194 -1.94 11.00 11.24
N ARG A 195 -1.05 11.78 11.86
CA ARG A 195 -1.41 12.76 12.90
C ARG A 195 -2.46 13.75 12.40
N LYS A 196 -2.21 14.39 11.25
CA LYS A 196 -3.12 15.38 10.65
C LYS A 196 -4.47 14.80 10.24
N GLU A 197 -4.54 13.51 9.95
CA GLU A 197 -5.82 12.85 9.75
C GLU A 197 -6.53 12.60 11.08
N ALA A 198 -5.85 11.97 12.04
CA ALA A 198 -6.40 11.62 13.34
C ALA A 198 -6.98 12.86 14.06
N GLU A 199 -6.28 14.00 14.02
CA GLU A 199 -6.71 15.28 14.61
C GLU A 199 -8.04 15.82 14.05
N ARG A 200 -8.49 15.35 12.88
CA ARG A 200 -9.79 15.75 12.31
C ARG A 200 -10.97 15.07 12.99
N PHE A 201 -10.72 13.91 13.62
CA PHE A 201 -11.75 13.02 14.14
C PHE A 201 -11.63 12.79 15.64
N PHE A 202 -10.41 12.81 16.18
CA PHE A 202 -10.11 12.50 17.57
C PHE A 202 -9.25 13.60 18.21
N PRO A 203 -9.43 13.86 19.52
CA PRO A 203 -8.51 14.71 20.26
C PRO A 203 -7.17 13.99 20.39
N VAL A 204 -6.18 14.43 19.61
CA VAL A 204 -4.81 13.93 19.73
C VAL A 204 -4.11 14.82 20.75
N GLU A 205 -3.75 14.25 21.89
CA GLU A 205 -2.88 14.94 22.82
C GLU A 205 -1.50 15.08 22.17
N ASP A 206 -0.94 16.29 22.23
CA ASP A 206 0.48 16.43 21.94
C ASP A 206 1.22 15.50 22.90
N PRO A 207 2.16 14.67 22.40
CA PRO A 207 3.00 13.91 23.29
C PRO A 207 3.56 14.92 24.30
N PRO A 208 3.47 14.63 25.62
CA PRO A 208 3.87 15.58 26.65
C PRO A 208 5.25 16.05 26.25
N ALA A 209 5.38 17.36 25.97
CA ALA A 209 6.57 17.94 25.33
C ALA A 209 7.77 17.27 25.96
N ALA A 210 8.35 16.33 25.21
CA ALA A 210 9.16 15.29 25.82
C ALA A 210 10.24 16.09 26.52
N SER A 211 10.23 16.08 27.86
CA SER A 211 11.03 17.04 28.60
C SER A 211 12.45 16.69 28.21
N GLU A 212 13.00 17.46 27.26
CA GLU A 212 14.33 17.22 26.75
C GLU A 212 15.15 17.18 28.02
N PRO A 213 15.77 16.05 28.36
CA PRO A 213 16.61 16.03 29.53
C PRO A 213 17.56 17.20 29.34
N GLU A 214 17.54 18.16 30.27
CA GLU A 214 18.26 19.46 30.20
C GLU A 214 19.79 19.27 30.25
N ASN A 215 20.25 18.06 29.99
CA ASN A 215 21.64 17.71 29.78
C ASN A 215 21.90 17.73 28.28
N ASP A 216 22.89 18.52 27.88
CA ASP A 216 23.66 18.32 26.66
C ASP A 216 23.59 16.84 26.25
N ARG A 217 22.89 16.51 25.16
CA ARG A 217 23.06 15.20 24.52
C ARG A 217 24.53 15.15 24.14
N ILE A 218 25.37 14.62 25.03
CA ILE A 218 26.77 14.38 24.74
C ILE A 218 26.73 13.32 23.65
N LEU A 219 26.82 13.79 22.40
CA LEU A 219 26.88 12.90 21.26
C LEU A 219 28.07 11.98 21.52
N PRO A 220 27.87 10.66 21.39
CA PRO A 220 28.95 9.73 21.61
C PRO A 220 30.11 10.08 20.67
N PRO A 221 31.36 9.91 21.13
CA PRO A 221 32.52 10.28 20.33
C PRO A 221 32.51 9.53 19.00
N VAL A 222 32.92 10.23 17.93
CA VAL A 222 33.12 9.63 16.61
C VAL A 222 34.09 8.45 16.74
N GLY A 223 33.71 7.31 16.18
CA GLY A 223 34.54 6.11 16.22
C GLY A 223 35.89 6.33 15.53
N ARG A 224 36.92 5.61 15.96
CA ARG A 224 38.25 5.65 15.33
C ARG A 224 38.38 4.53 14.31
N PRO A 225 38.89 4.79 13.09
CA PRO A 225 38.98 3.77 12.05
C PRO A 225 39.86 2.60 12.50
N THR A 226 39.41 1.39 12.19
CA THR A 226 40.08 0.12 12.51
C THR A 226 39.79 -0.92 11.44
N ILE A 227 40.49 -2.05 11.49
CA ILE A 227 40.29 -3.18 10.59
C ILE A 227 40.22 -4.49 11.37
N LEU A 228 39.39 -5.40 10.89
CA LEU A 228 39.38 -6.80 11.30
C LEU A 228 39.97 -7.65 10.19
N VAL A 229 40.99 -8.44 10.50
CA VAL A 229 41.61 -9.39 9.58
C VAL A 229 41.10 -10.79 9.91
N ALA A 230 40.52 -11.48 8.91
CA ALA A 230 39.94 -12.82 9.03
C ALA A 230 40.39 -13.70 7.85
N GLY A 231 41.61 -14.22 7.92
CA GLY A 231 42.28 -14.84 6.77
C GLY A 231 42.50 -13.81 5.66
N ASP A 232 42.02 -14.10 4.45
CA ASP A 232 42.11 -13.17 3.30
C ASP A 232 41.05 -12.06 3.31
N LEU A 233 40.12 -12.08 4.28
CA LEU A 233 39.09 -11.05 4.42
C LEU A 233 39.59 -9.92 5.31
N ILE A 234 39.48 -8.68 4.81
CA ILE A 234 39.72 -7.46 5.58
C ILE A 234 38.39 -6.71 5.67
N ILE A 235 37.89 -6.52 6.88
CA ILE A 235 36.66 -5.75 7.15
C ILE A 235 37.07 -4.44 7.80
N GLU A 236 36.75 -3.33 7.15
CA GLU A 236 36.92 -1.99 7.71
C GLU A 236 35.82 -1.72 8.74
N GLY A 237 36.16 -0.96 9.78
CA GLY A 237 35.21 -0.59 10.82
C GLY A 237 35.69 0.59 11.65
N TYR A 238 34.92 0.91 12.68
CA TYR A 238 35.19 2.01 13.59
C TYR A 238 35.07 1.53 15.04
N ALA A 239 36.06 1.85 15.85
CA ALA A 239 36.12 1.52 17.28
C ALA A 239 35.50 2.65 18.09
N TYR A 240 34.56 2.27 18.97
CA TYR A 240 33.81 3.15 19.84
C TYR A 240 34.18 2.86 21.29
N GLU A 241 34.49 3.92 22.03
CA GLU A 241 34.64 3.85 23.49
C GLU A 241 33.23 3.74 24.10
N GLY A 242 33.08 2.90 25.12
CA GLY A 242 31.82 2.68 25.82
C GLY A 242 31.29 3.98 26.41
N SER A 243 30.00 4.23 26.24
CA SER A 243 29.37 5.48 26.65
C SER A 243 27.97 5.26 27.22
N SER A 244 27.48 6.24 27.96
CA SER A 244 26.08 6.28 28.40
C SER A 244 25.42 7.49 27.75
N PHE A 245 24.28 7.26 27.11
CA PHE A 245 23.55 8.28 26.36
C PHE A 245 22.05 8.00 26.36
N THR A 246 21.26 8.97 25.92
CA THR A 246 19.81 8.84 25.80
C THR A 246 19.44 8.55 24.35
N MET A 247 18.77 7.42 24.12
CA MET A 247 18.12 7.04 22.86
C MET A 247 16.70 7.58 22.81
N GLY A 248 16.15 7.69 21.59
CA GLY A 248 14.78 8.16 21.34
C GLY A 248 14.71 9.67 21.14
N ASP A 249 13.60 10.13 20.57
CA ASP A 249 13.29 11.54 20.30
C ASP A 249 12.00 12.02 20.98
N GLY A 250 11.30 11.13 21.70
CA GLY A 250 10.04 11.42 22.36
C GLY A 250 8.86 11.73 21.43
N ALA A 251 9.01 11.53 20.11
CA ALA A 251 7.98 11.86 19.12
C ALA A 251 6.77 10.93 19.16
N GLY A 252 6.92 9.71 19.69
CA GLY A 252 5.83 8.75 19.85
C GLY A 252 6.16 7.62 20.83
N PRO A 253 5.22 6.69 21.07
CA PRO A 253 5.37 5.65 22.09
C PRO A 253 6.53 4.68 21.82
N GLN A 254 6.91 4.50 20.56
CA GLN A 254 8.02 3.63 20.15
C GLN A 254 9.37 4.37 20.13
N SER A 255 9.38 5.69 20.29
CA SER A 255 10.57 6.53 20.24
C SER A 255 10.81 7.31 21.53
N ASP A 256 10.21 6.87 22.64
CA ASP A 256 10.36 7.50 23.95
C ASP A 256 11.82 7.47 24.42
N TYR A 257 12.16 8.35 25.34
CA TYR A 257 13.51 8.49 25.84
C TYR A 257 13.94 7.30 26.70
N ALA A 258 14.99 6.61 26.27
CA ALA A 258 15.60 5.52 27.02
C ALA A 258 17.06 5.82 27.33
N SER A 259 17.44 5.76 28.62
CA SER A 259 18.85 5.85 29.01
C SER A 259 19.53 4.51 28.82
N VAL A 260 20.57 4.48 27.99
CA VAL A 260 21.30 3.26 27.63
C VAL A 260 22.80 3.41 27.90
N SER A 261 23.50 2.28 27.98
CA SER A 261 24.95 2.24 28.13
C SER A 261 25.54 1.12 27.28
N THR A 262 26.71 1.36 26.73
CA THR A 262 27.44 0.44 25.86
C THR A 262 28.84 0.16 26.42
N PRO A 263 29.39 -1.05 26.23
CA PRO A 263 30.81 -1.31 26.42
C PRO A 263 31.62 -0.76 25.23
N ASP A 264 32.95 -0.88 25.28
CA ASP A 264 33.78 -0.68 24.09
C ASP A 264 33.40 -1.69 23.00
N PHE A 265 33.27 -1.25 21.76
CA PHE A 265 32.94 -2.13 20.63
C PHE A 265 33.52 -1.62 19.31
N VAL A 266 33.46 -2.46 18.29
CA VAL A 266 33.80 -2.10 16.91
C VAL A 266 32.59 -2.40 16.03
N LEU A 267 32.20 -1.43 15.20
CA LEU A 267 31.16 -1.63 14.19
C LEU A 267 31.79 -1.61 12.80
N ALA A 268 31.37 -2.52 11.92
CA ALA A 268 31.82 -2.56 10.54
C ALA A 268 31.43 -1.27 9.80
N ARG A 269 32.25 -0.82 8.85
CA ARG A 269 32.04 0.42 8.07
C ARG A 269 30.77 0.35 7.23
N ARG A 270 30.38 -0.85 6.80
CA ARG A 270 29.22 -1.11 5.94
C ARG A 270 28.53 -2.41 6.36
N PRO A 271 27.27 -2.62 5.96
CA PRO A 271 26.62 -3.91 6.01
C PRO A 271 27.48 -5.03 5.40
N VAL A 272 27.25 -6.25 5.89
CA VAL A 272 27.85 -7.46 5.32
C VAL A 272 27.45 -7.55 3.85
N SER A 273 28.44 -7.76 2.99
CA SER A 273 28.26 -7.81 1.55
C SER A 273 27.84 -9.18 1.06
N GLN A 274 27.26 -9.21 -0.14
CA GLN A 274 26.97 -10.44 -0.86
C GLN A 274 28.23 -11.30 -1.12
N TYR A 275 29.39 -10.68 -1.30
CA TYR A 275 30.65 -11.40 -1.48
C TYR A 275 31.12 -12.09 -0.20
N GLU A 276 31.11 -11.37 0.93
CA GLU A 276 31.44 -11.95 2.24
C GLU A 276 30.49 -13.09 2.60
N TRP A 277 29.20 -12.93 2.31
CA TRP A 277 28.22 -13.98 2.53
C TRP A 277 28.43 -15.20 1.61
N ALA A 278 28.89 -14.99 0.37
CA ALA A 278 29.23 -16.08 -0.55
C ALA A 278 30.38 -16.94 0.01
N LEU A 279 31.41 -16.31 0.58
CA LEU A 279 32.53 -17.01 1.24
C LEU A 279 32.03 -17.81 2.45
N PHE A 280 31.15 -17.21 3.26
CA PHE A 280 30.53 -17.91 4.38
C PHE A 280 29.78 -19.17 3.94
N ILE A 281 28.97 -19.09 2.87
CA ILE A 281 28.23 -20.24 2.34
C ILE A 281 29.15 -21.32 1.77
N GLU A 282 30.26 -20.92 1.11
CA GLU A 282 31.25 -21.86 0.56
C GLU A 282 31.84 -22.76 1.66
N GLU A 283 32.13 -22.18 2.83
CA GLU A 283 32.60 -22.92 4.01
C GLU A 283 31.46 -23.54 4.85
N ASN A 284 30.22 -23.06 4.69
CA ASN A 284 29.05 -23.52 5.43
C ASN A 284 27.84 -23.83 4.51
N PRO A 285 27.89 -24.89 3.69
CA PRO A 285 26.84 -25.17 2.69
C PRO A 285 25.43 -25.39 3.24
N LYS A 286 25.30 -25.67 4.54
CA LYS A 286 24.01 -25.77 5.25
C LYS A 286 23.20 -24.46 5.25
N TRP A 287 23.86 -23.33 5.02
CA TRP A 287 23.24 -22.01 4.86
C TRP A 287 23.09 -21.63 3.38
N SER A 288 23.24 -22.58 2.45
CA SER A 288 22.90 -22.34 1.05
C SER A 288 21.39 -22.22 0.87
N LYS A 289 20.99 -21.53 -0.21
CA LYS A 289 19.57 -21.36 -0.56
C LYS A 289 18.79 -22.67 -0.66
N SER A 290 19.43 -23.75 -1.12
CA SER A 290 18.80 -25.07 -1.24
C SER A 290 18.74 -25.86 0.06
N ALA A 291 19.49 -25.45 1.09
CA ALA A 291 19.58 -26.17 2.36
C ALA A 291 18.67 -25.56 3.45
N VAL A 292 18.28 -24.29 3.31
CA VAL A 292 17.36 -23.61 4.21
C VAL A 292 15.92 -23.78 3.69
N ASP A 293 15.03 -24.30 4.53
CA ASP A 293 13.61 -24.51 4.21
C ASP A 293 12.81 -23.21 4.38
N ASP A 294 13.16 -22.19 3.59
CA ASP A 294 12.48 -20.91 3.55
C ASP A 294 12.57 -20.33 2.13
N PRO A 295 11.45 -20.20 1.40
CA PRO A 295 11.46 -19.68 0.02
C PRO A 295 11.88 -18.21 -0.08
N SER A 296 11.77 -17.44 1.01
CA SER A 296 12.21 -16.05 1.06
C SER A 296 13.73 -15.93 1.23
N TYR A 297 14.38 -16.92 1.84
CA TYR A 297 15.81 -16.91 2.12
C TYR A 297 16.65 -16.80 0.83
N LEU A 298 17.50 -15.76 0.78
CA LEU A 298 18.31 -15.40 -0.39
C LEU A 298 17.47 -15.29 -1.69
N SER A 299 16.19 -14.93 -1.57
CA SER A 299 15.34 -14.69 -2.73
C SER A 299 15.85 -13.49 -3.53
N GLY A 300 15.91 -13.65 -4.86
CA GLY A 300 16.45 -12.63 -5.78
C GLY A 300 17.98 -12.52 -5.82
N LEU A 301 18.72 -13.32 -5.04
CA LEU A 301 20.18 -13.23 -4.97
C LEU A 301 20.88 -14.34 -5.76
N SER A 302 21.98 -13.97 -6.43
CA SER A 302 22.95 -14.89 -7.05
C SER A 302 24.33 -14.58 -6.51
N LEU A 303 24.71 -15.29 -5.45
CA LEU A 303 25.97 -15.09 -4.74
C LEU A 303 27.13 -15.74 -5.50
N SER A 304 28.30 -15.10 -5.48
CA SER A 304 29.50 -15.60 -6.16
C SER A 304 30.76 -15.28 -5.36
N THR A 305 31.61 -16.28 -5.19
CA THR A 305 32.98 -16.11 -4.66
C THR A 305 33.97 -15.66 -5.74
N ARG A 306 33.53 -15.52 -7.00
CA ARG A 306 34.39 -15.11 -8.13
C ARG A 306 34.43 -13.61 -8.36
N PHE A 307 33.43 -12.87 -7.89
CA PHE A 307 33.31 -11.43 -8.10
C PHE A 307 33.10 -10.73 -6.77
N SER A 308 34.05 -9.86 -6.40
CA SER A 308 33.90 -9.02 -5.22
C SER A 308 32.85 -7.93 -5.45
N THR A 309 31.96 -7.76 -4.48
CA THR A 309 30.90 -6.76 -4.47
C THR A 309 30.67 -6.27 -3.05
N ASN A 310 30.46 -4.98 -2.87
CA ASN A 310 30.12 -4.37 -1.58
C ASN A 310 28.60 -4.22 -1.38
N ARG A 311 27.77 -4.73 -2.30
CA ARG A 311 26.32 -4.68 -2.14
C ARG A 311 25.89 -5.43 -0.88
N PRO A 312 25.07 -4.82 -0.01
CA PRO A 312 24.56 -5.49 1.18
C PRO A 312 23.89 -6.82 0.86
N ILE A 313 24.07 -7.79 1.75
CA ILE A 313 23.25 -9.00 1.80
C ILE A 313 21.85 -8.65 2.32
N TYR A 314 20.82 -9.29 1.79
CA TYR A 314 19.43 -9.12 2.23
C TYR A 314 18.67 -10.44 2.10
N ASN A 315 17.43 -10.49 2.61
CA ASN A 315 16.63 -11.72 2.69
C ASN A 315 17.35 -12.85 3.44
N VAL A 316 17.94 -12.54 4.59
CA VAL A 316 18.56 -13.52 5.49
C VAL A 316 17.79 -13.58 6.80
N SER A 317 17.82 -14.74 7.46
CA SER A 317 17.20 -14.89 8.78
C SER A 317 18.18 -14.49 9.89
N TYR A 318 17.65 -14.11 11.06
CA TYR A 318 18.43 -13.84 12.26
C TYR A 318 19.37 -15.00 12.62
N HIS A 319 18.89 -16.24 12.48
CA HIS A 319 19.69 -17.43 12.74
C HIS A 319 20.88 -17.58 11.79
N ALA A 320 20.72 -17.22 10.51
CA ALA A 320 21.81 -17.22 9.55
C ALA A 320 22.83 -16.11 9.86
N ALA A 321 22.37 -14.92 10.24
CA ALA A 321 23.24 -13.81 10.66
C ALA A 321 24.07 -14.17 11.90
N ARG A 322 23.45 -14.81 12.90
CA ARG A 322 24.13 -15.39 14.08
C ARG A 322 25.21 -16.41 13.70
N ALA A 323 24.95 -17.25 12.72
CA ALA A 323 25.93 -18.23 12.25
C ALA A 323 27.08 -17.57 11.47
N PHE A 324 26.79 -16.53 10.70
CA PHE A 324 27.81 -15.74 10.00
C PHE A 324 28.80 -15.10 10.98
N VAL A 325 28.31 -14.40 12.02
CA VAL A 325 29.20 -13.78 13.01
C VAL A 325 29.99 -14.82 13.82
N GLN A 326 29.42 -16.01 14.07
CA GLN A 326 30.15 -17.11 14.69
C GLN A 326 31.30 -17.63 13.80
N TRP A 327 31.04 -17.82 12.50
CA TRP A 327 32.05 -18.22 11.53
C TRP A 327 33.16 -17.15 11.43
N LEU A 328 32.79 -15.87 11.35
CA LEU A 328 33.74 -14.77 11.27
C LEU A 328 34.57 -14.63 12.56
N SER A 329 33.98 -14.93 13.71
CA SER A 329 34.71 -15.00 14.99
C SER A 329 35.80 -16.06 14.95
N GLN A 330 35.48 -17.27 14.48
CA GLN A 330 36.44 -18.36 14.35
C GLN A 330 37.58 -18.00 13.38
N LYS A 331 37.25 -17.34 12.26
CA LYS A 331 38.21 -16.99 11.20
C LYS A 331 39.14 -15.83 11.59
N SER A 332 38.66 -14.90 12.40
CA SER A 332 39.44 -13.73 12.86
C SER A 332 40.15 -13.96 14.19
N GLY A 333 39.73 -14.94 15.00
CA GLY A 333 40.20 -15.10 16.38
C GLY A 333 39.74 -13.96 17.31
N LYS A 334 38.77 -13.15 16.88
CA LYS A 334 38.12 -12.11 17.67
C LYS A 334 36.67 -12.49 17.92
N GLU A 335 36.07 -11.91 18.95
CA GLU A 335 34.63 -12.04 19.17
C GLU A 335 33.89 -11.11 18.19
N VAL A 336 33.09 -11.70 17.31
CA VAL A 336 32.24 -10.99 16.36
C VAL A 336 30.79 -11.33 16.66
N PHE A 337 29.95 -10.31 16.75
CA PHE A 337 28.57 -10.41 17.21
C PHE A 337 27.66 -9.43 16.46
N LEU A 338 26.35 -9.61 16.58
CA LEU A 338 25.36 -8.62 16.12
C LEU A 338 25.32 -7.49 17.15
N PRO A 339 25.42 -6.21 16.74
CA PRO A 339 25.43 -5.09 17.67
C PRO A 339 24.09 -5.01 18.41
N THR A 340 24.08 -4.60 19.68
CA THR A 340 22.80 -4.25 20.31
C THR A 340 22.24 -2.98 19.70
N GLU A 341 20.94 -2.72 19.87
CA GLU A 341 20.31 -1.48 19.41
C GLU A 341 21.00 -0.23 19.99
N ALA A 342 21.50 -0.31 21.23
CA ALA A 342 22.29 0.74 21.85
C ALA A 342 23.66 0.94 21.17
N MET A 343 24.36 -0.13 20.80
CA MET A 343 25.63 -0.01 20.06
C MET A 343 25.40 0.59 18.67
N TRP A 344 24.35 0.14 17.99
CA TRP A 344 23.98 0.67 16.67
C TRP A 344 23.63 2.16 16.75
N SER A 345 22.81 2.54 17.73
CA SER A 345 22.40 3.93 17.96
C SER A 345 23.56 4.83 18.34
N GLN A 346 24.52 4.33 19.14
CA GLN A 346 25.74 5.08 19.42
C GLN A 346 26.49 5.42 18.14
N ALA A 347 26.68 4.42 17.27
CA ALA A 347 27.37 4.61 16.01
C ALA A 347 26.60 5.55 15.05
N ALA A 348 25.27 5.47 15.05
CA ALA A 348 24.41 6.35 14.26
C ALA A 348 24.43 7.81 14.75
N TYR A 349 24.39 8.05 16.06
CA TYR A 349 24.50 9.41 16.63
C TYR A 349 25.88 10.02 16.47
N SER A 350 26.91 9.20 16.26
CA SER A 350 28.28 9.65 16.05
C SER A 350 28.62 9.98 14.58
N GLN A 351 27.64 9.92 13.66
CA GLN A 351 27.88 10.27 12.25
C GLN A 351 28.21 11.75 12.08
N GLU A 352 29.20 12.06 11.24
CA GLU A 352 29.49 13.43 10.82
C GLU A 352 28.53 13.89 9.73
N HIS A 353 28.20 12.99 8.81
CA HIS A 353 27.25 13.20 7.74
C HIS A 353 26.54 11.90 7.40
N THR A 354 25.22 11.97 7.21
CA THR A 354 24.41 10.81 6.84
C THR A 354 23.47 11.17 5.70
N GLU A 355 23.47 10.38 4.65
CA GLU A 355 22.43 10.38 3.61
C GLU A 355 21.55 9.13 3.75
N TYR A 356 20.28 9.25 3.36
CA TYR A 356 19.38 8.10 3.26
C TYR A 356 19.62 7.38 1.93
N ASP A 357 20.09 6.13 1.99
CA ASP A 357 20.37 5.29 0.83
C ASP A 357 19.08 4.70 0.25
N THR A 358 18.59 5.24 -0.86
CA THR A 358 17.40 4.73 -1.55
C THR A 358 17.67 3.49 -2.42
N SER A 359 18.88 2.93 -2.35
CA SER A 359 19.29 1.77 -3.16
C SER A 359 20.33 0.91 -2.44
N LEU A 360 20.62 -0.27 -2.98
CA LEU A 360 21.69 -1.15 -2.46
C LEU A 360 23.12 -0.71 -2.87
N ALA A 361 23.25 0.41 -3.58
CA ALA A 361 24.52 1.08 -3.79
C ALA A 361 24.68 2.15 -2.70
N LEU A 362 25.50 1.83 -1.69
CA LEU A 362 25.70 2.68 -0.52
C LEU A 362 26.41 3.99 -0.89
N SER A 363 25.91 5.11 -0.38
CA SER A 363 26.51 6.43 -0.60
C SER A 363 27.80 6.59 0.20
N GLU A 364 28.92 6.76 -0.49
CA GLU A 364 30.21 7.11 0.12
C GLU A 364 30.24 8.52 0.75
N ARG A 365 29.13 9.27 0.66
CA ARG A 365 29.00 10.56 1.34
C ARG A 365 28.69 10.39 2.82
N SER A 366 28.04 9.30 3.21
CA SER A 366 27.83 8.98 4.61
C SER A 366 29.18 8.68 5.28
N VAL A 367 29.50 9.40 6.35
CA VAL A 367 30.76 9.27 7.07
C VAL A 367 30.54 9.38 8.58
N PRO A 368 31.16 8.50 9.39
CA PRO A 368 32.12 7.46 9.00
C PRO A 368 31.54 6.14 8.44
N LEU A 369 30.25 5.85 8.65
CA LEU A 369 29.64 4.58 8.29
C LEU A 369 28.74 4.71 7.05
N LEU A 370 28.61 3.62 6.31
CA LEU A 370 27.82 3.52 5.08
C LEU A 370 26.55 2.71 5.35
N GLY A 371 25.42 3.13 4.77
CA GLY A 371 24.18 2.34 4.81
C GLY A 371 23.45 2.28 6.14
N LEU A 372 23.78 3.14 7.11
CA LEU A 372 23.03 3.21 8.37
C LEU A 372 21.57 3.63 8.17
N LEU A 373 21.31 4.57 7.26
CA LEU A 373 19.95 4.99 6.92
C LEU A 373 19.64 4.54 5.49
N GLY A 374 18.63 3.68 5.34
CA GLY A 374 18.25 3.11 4.05
C GLY A 374 19.06 1.87 3.69
N GLY A 375 19.04 1.48 2.41
CA GLY A 375 19.69 0.25 1.94
C GLY A 375 19.00 -1.02 2.43
N VAL A 376 19.36 -1.50 3.62
CA VAL A 376 18.80 -2.72 4.24
C VAL A 376 18.56 -2.48 5.73
N TRP A 377 17.55 -3.17 6.29
CA TRP A 377 17.40 -3.26 7.74
C TRP A 377 18.55 -4.08 8.34
N GLU A 378 19.20 -3.55 9.37
CA GLU A 378 20.29 -4.21 10.08
C GLU A 378 19.78 -4.88 11.36
N MET A 379 20.20 -6.11 11.61
CA MET A 379 19.75 -6.89 12.76
C MET A 379 20.57 -6.53 14.01
N THR A 380 19.87 -6.27 15.11
CA THR A 380 20.46 -5.99 16.43
C THR A 380 20.17 -7.06 17.49
#